data_AF-A0A5Q4EGE4-F1
#
_entry.id   AF-A0A5Q4EGE4-F1
#
_cell.length_a   1.000
_cell.length_b   1.000
_cell.length_c   1.000
_cell.angle_alpha   90.00
_cell.angle_beta   90.00
_cell.angle_gamma   90.00
#
_symmetry.space_group_name_H-M   'P 1'
#
loop_
_entity.id
_entity.type
_entity.pdbx_description
1 polymer ?
#
loop_
_entity_poly.entity_id
_entity_poly.type
_entity_poly.pdbx_seq_one_letter_code
_entity_poly.pdbx_strand_id
1 'polypeptide(L)'
;MPTPKLNFMNNQTQQFLKKYEQIKLLDEETISMLNEFASGNPEIVQDILDSFEPEAIKLMEEIKIASENKDVQLLKTAAHSLSGISGSIGAARLRQVATDTENAIKAENLNEAFELSEILSLTFDELIVLLKNM
;
A
#
# COMPACT_ATOMS: atom_id res chain seq x y z
N MET A 1 -17.20 -5.73 -11.96
CA MET A 1 -16.96 -7.19 -11.97
C MET A 1 -15.99 -7.49 -10.84
N PRO A 2 -16.29 -8.40 -9.89
CA PRO A 2 -15.30 -8.79 -8.90
C PRO A 2 -14.14 -9.49 -9.63
N THR A 3 -12.91 -9.07 -9.37
CA THR A 3 -11.70 -9.64 -9.95
C THR A 3 -11.57 -11.12 -9.55
N PRO A 4 -11.06 -12.01 -10.43
CA PRO A 4 -10.97 -13.46 -10.18
C PRO A 4 -10.12 -13.87 -8.96
N LYS A 5 -9.38 -12.92 -8.34
CA LYS A 5 -8.47 -13.18 -7.22
C LYS A 5 -9.20 -13.51 -5.91
N LEU A 6 -10.46 -13.10 -5.72
CA LEU A 6 -11.13 -13.18 -4.41
C LEU A 6 -11.48 -14.62 -3.97
N ASN A 7 -11.67 -15.54 -4.92
CA ASN A 7 -12.19 -16.90 -4.64
C ASN A 7 -11.12 -17.95 -4.28
N PHE A 8 -9.83 -17.59 -4.26
CA PHE A 8 -8.72 -18.51 -3.99
C PHE A 8 -7.86 -18.12 -2.77
N MET A 9 -8.23 -17.06 -2.05
CA MET A 9 -7.45 -16.58 -0.90
C MET A 9 -7.71 -17.47 0.33
N ASN A 10 -6.65 -17.74 1.09
CA ASN A 10 -6.76 -18.57 2.29
C ASN A 10 -7.52 -17.82 3.41
N ASN A 11 -7.95 -18.54 4.46
CA ASN A 11 -8.73 -17.96 5.56
C ASN A 11 -8.01 -16.82 6.29
N GLN A 12 -6.68 -16.86 6.35
CA GLN A 12 -5.86 -15.84 7.02
C GLN A 12 -5.79 -14.56 6.18
N THR A 13 -5.58 -14.66 4.87
CA THR A 13 -5.64 -13.52 3.94
C THR A 13 -7.02 -12.85 3.96
N GLN A 14 -8.11 -13.63 4.02
CA GLN A 14 -9.47 -13.10 4.17
C GLN A 14 -9.68 -12.34 5.49
N GLN A 15 -9.05 -12.79 6.57
CA GLN A 15 -9.09 -12.08 7.86
C GLN A 15 -8.31 -10.76 7.78
N PHE A 16 -7.13 -10.76 7.15
CA PHE A 16 -6.37 -9.54 6.94
C PHE A 16 -7.13 -8.54 6.07
N LEU A 17 -7.75 -8.98 4.96
CA LEU A 17 -8.57 -8.09 4.12
C LEU A 17 -9.61 -7.33 4.96
N LYS A 18 -10.40 -8.05 5.76
CA LYS A 18 -11.39 -7.43 6.66
C LYS A 18 -10.75 -6.45 7.65
N LYS A 19 -9.57 -6.80 8.21
CA LYS A 19 -8.81 -5.93 9.11
C LYS A 19 -8.37 -4.63 8.43
N TYR A 20 -8.01 -4.64 7.15
CA TYR A 20 -7.51 -3.43 6.47
C TYR A 20 -8.61 -2.64 5.74
N GLU A 21 -9.70 -3.28 5.31
CA GLU A 21 -10.87 -2.62 4.74
C GLU A 21 -11.49 -1.57 5.69
N GLN A 22 -11.38 -1.79 7.00
CA GLN A 22 -11.85 -0.84 8.01
C GLN A 22 -11.00 0.45 8.10
N ILE A 23 -9.81 0.48 7.48
CA ILE A 23 -8.94 1.65 7.39
C ILE A 23 -9.26 2.37 6.07
N LYS A 24 -9.36 3.70 6.10
CA LYS A 24 -9.57 4.51 4.88
C LYS A 24 -8.39 4.36 3.92
N LEU A 25 -8.66 4.34 2.61
CA LEU A 25 -7.60 4.31 1.59
C LEU A 25 -6.72 5.56 1.66
N LEU A 26 -7.36 6.72 1.78
CA LEU A 26 -6.71 8.02 1.94
C LEU A 26 -7.10 8.66 3.27
N ASP A 27 -6.13 9.36 3.85
CA ASP A 27 -6.29 10.20 5.03
C ASP A 27 -6.72 11.62 4.62
N GLU A 28 -7.92 12.03 5.03
CA GLU A 28 -8.50 13.32 4.66
C GLU A 28 -7.71 14.52 5.21
N GLU A 29 -7.06 14.37 6.37
CA GLU A 29 -6.22 15.41 6.94
C GLU A 29 -4.99 15.64 6.07
N THR A 30 -4.35 14.57 5.59
CA THR A 30 -3.21 14.66 4.68
C THR A 30 -3.59 15.28 3.35
N ILE A 31 -4.73 14.90 2.76
CA ILE A 31 -5.23 15.55 1.54
C ILE A 31 -5.52 17.05 1.78
N SER A 32 -6.04 17.41 2.95
CA SER A 32 -6.26 18.82 3.31
C SER A 32 -4.94 19.60 3.43
N MET A 33 -3.92 19.01 4.05
CA MET A 33 -2.58 19.60 4.14
C MET A 33 -1.92 19.76 2.77
N LEU A 34 -2.08 18.79 1.86
CA LEU A 34 -1.58 18.89 0.48
C LEU A 34 -2.28 20.02 -0.28
N ASN A 35 -3.60 20.15 -0.13
CA ASN A 35 -4.36 21.26 -0.71
C ASN A 35 -3.91 22.61 -0.16
N GLU A 36 -3.66 22.73 1.14
CA GLU A 36 -3.13 23.95 1.75
C GLU A 36 -1.73 24.28 1.24
N PHE A 37 -0.85 23.29 1.16
CA PHE A 37 0.50 23.45 0.59
C PHE A 37 0.45 23.91 -0.87
N ALA A 38 -0.47 23.36 -1.65
CA ALA A 38 -0.75 23.76 -3.02
C ALA A 38 -1.46 25.13 -3.14
N SER A 39 -1.75 25.81 -2.04
CA SER A 39 -2.54 27.04 -2.00
C SER A 39 -3.90 26.90 -2.71
N GLY A 40 -4.50 25.71 -2.62
CA GLY A 40 -5.75 25.34 -3.28
C GLY A 40 -5.64 25.07 -4.79
N ASN A 41 -4.42 24.96 -5.34
CA ASN A 41 -4.23 24.61 -6.75
C ASN A 41 -4.32 23.07 -6.95
N PRO A 42 -5.38 22.55 -7.60
CA PRO A 42 -5.53 21.12 -7.80
C PRO A 42 -4.46 20.52 -8.71
N GLU A 43 -3.84 21.28 -9.63
CA GLU A 43 -2.78 20.77 -10.51
C GLU A 43 -1.52 20.39 -9.71
N ILE A 44 -1.16 21.18 -8.69
CA ILE A 44 -0.01 20.88 -7.83
C ILE A 44 -0.27 19.64 -6.98
N VAL A 45 -1.50 19.46 -6.49
CA VAL A 45 -1.88 18.24 -5.76
C VAL A 45 -1.82 17.04 -6.69
N GLN A 46 -2.32 17.17 -7.92
CA GLN A 46 -2.24 16.10 -8.92
C GLN A 46 -0.81 15.74 -9.25
N ASP A 47 0.08 16.72 -9.46
CA ASP A 47 1.51 16.48 -9.74
C ASP A 47 2.19 15.69 -8.60
N ILE A 48 1.84 15.97 -7.35
CA ILE A 48 2.35 15.24 -6.19
C ILE A 48 1.84 13.79 -6.22
N LEU A 49 0.56 13.57 -6.50
CA LEU A 49 -0.03 12.24 -6.57
C LEU A 49 0.51 11.43 -7.77
N ASP A 50 0.72 12.09 -8.91
CA ASP A 50 1.30 11.49 -10.12
C ASP A 50 2.77 11.11 -9.92
N SER A 51 3.50 11.84 -9.06
CA SER A 51 4.88 11.47 -8.70
C SER A 51 4.97 10.19 -7.86
N PHE A 52 3.91 9.84 -7.13
CA PHE A 52 3.86 8.65 -6.28
C PHE A 52 3.69 7.34 -7.06
N GLU A 53 2.80 7.30 -8.08
CA GLU A 53 2.47 6.07 -8.82
C GLU A 53 3.72 5.33 -9.38
N PRO A 54 4.65 5.98 -10.11
CA PRO A 54 5.79 5.27 -10.69
C PRO A 54 6.74 4.69 -9.63
N GLU A 55 6.95 5.40 -8.51
CA GLU A 55 7.78 4.91 -7.41
C GLU A 55 7.12 3.72 -6.71
N ALA A 56 5.81 3.82 -6.43
CA ALA A 56 5.05 2.76 -5.79
C ALA A 56 4.96 1.50 -6.67
N ILE A 57 4.79 1.63 -8.00
CA ILE A 57 4.80 0.50 -8.93
C ILE A 57 6.11 -0.28 -8.82
N LYS A 58 7.26 0.41 -8.83
CA LYS A 58 8.57 -0.24 -8.71
C LYS A 58 8.68 -1.02 -7.39
N LEU A 59 8.25 -0.42 -6.27
CA LEU A 59 8.30 -1.07 -4.97
C LEU A 59 7.34 -2.27 -4.89
N MET A 60 6.17 -2.18 -5.51
CA MET A 60 5.22 -3.29 -5.60
C MET A 60 5.76 -4.46 -6.43
N GLU A 61 6.53 -4.17 -7.48
CA GLU A 61 7.26 -5.20 -8.24
C GLU A 61 8.34 -5.88 -7.38
N GLU A 62 9.12 -5.10 -6.61
CA GLU A 62 10.09 -5.65 -5.65
C GLU A 62 9.42 -6.52 -4.57
N ILE A 63 8.28 -6.11 -4.02
CA ILE A 63 7.48 -6.89 -3.06
C ILE A 63 7.01 -8.21 -3.67
N LYS A 64 6.56 -8.18 -4.93
CA LYS A 64 6.15 -9.39 -5.66
C LYS A 64 7.33 -10.34 -5.83
N ILE A 65 8.45 -9.86 -6.35
CA ILE A 65 9.68 -10.65 -6.54
C ILE A 65 10.16 -11.24 -5.20
N ALA A 66 10.13 -10.44 -4.14
CA ALA A 66 10.51 -10.88 -2.80
C ALA A 66 9.61 -12.00 -2.29
N SER A 67 8.31 -11.92 -2.56
CA SER A 67 7.33 -12.93 -2.15
C SER A 67 7.49 -14.26 -2.89
N GLU A 68 7.76 -14.18 -4.21
CA GLU A 68 8.01 -15.34 -5.07
C GLU A 68 9.31 -16.07 -4.68
N ASN A 69 10.37 -15.31 -4.39
CA ASN A 69 11.69 -15.85 -4.06
C ASN A 69 11.91 -16.09 -2.55
N LYS A 70 10.91 -15.77 -1.71
CA LYS A 70 11.03 -15.76 -0.24
C LYS A 70 12.21 -14.91 0.26
N ASP A 71 12.50 -13.81 -0.42
CA ASP A 71 13.55 -12.86 -0.05
C ASP A 71 13.04 -11.88 1.02
N VAL A 72 13.29 -12.22 2.27
CA VAL A 72 12.87 -11.43 3.44
C VAL A 72 13.52 -10.04 3.44
N GLN A 73 14.76 -9.92 2.99
CA GLN A 73 15.50 -8.65 3.06
C GLN A 73 14.98 -7.67 2.01
N LEU A 74 14.70 -8.15 0.80
CA LEU A 74 14.05 -7.36 -0.24
C LEU A 74 12.64 -6.95 0.19
N LEU A 75 11.83 -7.89 0.73
CA LEU A 75 10.47 -7.59 1.20
C LEU A 75 10.48 -6.49 2.27
N LYS A 76 11.38 -6.59 3.25
CA LYS A 76 11.53 -5.59 4.31
C LYS A 76 11.88 -4.22 3.75
N THR A 77 12.84 -4.16 2.83
CA THR A 77 13.33 -2.90 2.26
C THR A 77 12.25 -2.23 1.41
N ALA A 78 11.57 -3.00 0.56
CA ALA A 78 10.51 -2.49 -0.28
C ALA A 78 9.29 -2.05 0.53
N ALA A 79 8.87 -2.82 1.55
CA ALA A 79 7.81 -2.44 2.47
C ALA A 79 8.14 -1.16 3.25
N HIS A 80 9.39 -1.01 3.71
CA HIS A 80 9.84 0.20 4.39
C HIS A 80 9.72 1.44 3.51
N SER A 81 10.29 1.37 2.30
CA SER A 81 10.22 2.47 1.33
C SER A 81 8.76 2.80 0.97
N LEU A 82 7.93 1.77 0.75
CA LEU A 82 6.51 1.93 0.41
C LEU A 82 5.75 2.62 1.55
N SER A 83 6.03 2.27 2.80
CA SER A 83 5.42 2.92 3.96
C SER A 83 5.76 4.41 4.04
N GLY A 84 7.01 4.78 3.70
CA GLY A 84 7.49 6.15 3.68
C GLY A 84 6.77 6.99 2.64
N ILE A 85 6.77 6.55 1.38
CA ILE A 85 6.11 7.29 0.29
C ILE A 85 4.58 7.26 0.39
N SER A 86 3.99 6.22 0.98
CA SER A 86 2.55 6.19 1.25
C SER A 86 2.16 7.22 2.31
N GLY A 87 3.05 7.49 3.27
CA GLY A 87 2.84 8.49 4.30
C GLY A 87 2.83 9.93 3.78
N SER A 88 3.60 10.25 2.73
CA SER A 88 3.66 11.62 2.19
C SER A 88 2.40 12.02 1.44
N ILE A 89 1.70 11.07 0.83
CA ILE A 89 0.45 11.33 0.09
C ILE A 89 -0.82 10.98 0.89
N GLY A 90 -0.66 10.49 2.12
CA GLY A 90 -1.80 10.11 2.96
C GLY A 90 -2.46 8.80 2.56
N ALA A 91 -1.77 7.89 1.86
CA ALA A 91 -2.23 6.55 1.54
C ALA A 91 -2.25 5.65 2.79
N ALA A 92 -3.18 5.96 3.70
CA ALA A 92 -3.22 5.45 5.07
C ALA A 92 -3.28 3.94 5.15
N ARG A 93 -4.18 3.30 4.39
CA ARG A 93 -4.29 1.84 4.36
C ARG A 93 -3.00 1.20 3.84
N LEU A 94 -2.48 1.69 2.71
CA LEU A 94 -1.27 1.14 2.10
C LEU A 94 -0.06 1.26 3.04
N ARG A 95 0.10 2.42 3.67
CA ARG A 95 1.10 2.66 4.70
C ARG A 95 0.96 1.68 5.85
N GLN A 96 -0.25 1.49 6.39
CA GLN A 96 -0.47 0.61 7.52
C GLN A 96 -0.11 -0.85 7.20
N VAL A 97 -0.53 -1.35 6.03
CA VAL A 97 -0.18 -2.72 5.62
C VAL A 97 1.34 -2.85 5.47
N ALA A 98 2.00 -1.87 4.84
CA ALA A 98 3.45 -1.90 4.65
C ALA A 98 4.23 -1.89 5.98
N THR A 99 3.79 -1.07 6.94
CA THR A 99 4.35 -1.04 8.29
C THR A 99 4.10 -2.36 9.04
N ASP A 100 2.92 -2.95 8.91
CA ASP A 100 2.60 -4.24 9.53
C ASP A 100 3.45 -5.37 8.92
N THR A 101 3.72 -5.35 7.61
CA THR A 101 4.65 -6.28 6.95
C THR A 101 6.05 -6.18 7.54
N GLU A 102 6.58 -4.97 7.72
CA GLU A 102 7.88 -4.78 8.39
C GLU A 102 7.88 -5.31 9.83
N ASN A 103 6.80 -5.07 10.57
CA ASN A 103 6.68 -5.50 11.95
C ASN A 103 6.59 -7.03 12.06
N ALA A 104 5.86 -7.68 11.16
CA ALA A 104 5.82 -9.14 11.05
C ALA A 104 7.21 -9.72 10.78
N ILE A 105 8.00 -9.09 9.89
CA ILE A 105 9.40 -9.49 9.64
C ILE A 105 10.26 -9.31 10.89
N LYS A 106 10.15 -8.18 11.60
CA LYS A 106 10.88 -7.90 12.85
C LYS A 106 10.52 -8.89 13.97
N ALA A 107 9.29 -9.37 13.98
CA ALA A 107 8.79 -10.37 14.92
C ALA A 107 9.06 -11.82 14.47
N GLU A 108 9.82 -12.02 13.38
CA GLU A 108 10.11 -13.33 12.77
C GLU A 108 8.87 -14.10 12.28
N ASN A 109 7.71 -13.43 12.16
CA ASN A 109 6.48 -14.01 11.60
C ASN A 109 6.47 -13.89 10.07
N LEU A 110 7.37 -14.62 9.40
CA LEU A 110 7.57 -14.51 7.96
C LEU A 110 6.35 -14.94 7.15
N ASN A 111 5.57 -15.92 7.64
CA ASN A 111 4.34 -16.35 6.98
C ASN A 111 3.33 -15.20 6.90
N GLU A 112 3.11 -14.49 8.01
CA GLU A 112 2.27 -13.29 8.03
C GLU A 112 2.83 -12.21 7.10
N ALA A 113 4.14 -11.95 7.12
CA ALA A 113 4.75 -10.96 6.24
C ALA A 113 4.52 -11.24 4.75
N PHE A 114 4.61 -12.51 4.32
CA PHE A 114 4.35 -12.90 2.94
C PHE A 114 2.86 -12.93 2.58
N GLU A 115 1.95 -13.09 3.53
CA GLU A 115 0.52 -12.94 3.25
C GLU A 115 0.11 -11.47 3.16
N LEU A 116 0.72 -10.61 3.98
CA LEU A 116 0.52 -9.16 3.92
C LEU A 116 1.01 -8.56 2.59
N SER A 117 1.93 -9.22 1.86
CA SER A 117 2.32 -8.77 0.51
C SER A 117 1.19 -8.90 -0.51
N GLU A 118 0.30 -9.90 -0.36
CA GLU A 118 -0.91 -10.01 -1.18
C GLU A 118 -1.89 -8.87 -0.87
N ILE A 119 -2.02 -8.53 0.42
CA ILE A 119 -2.85 -7.41 0.87
C ILE A 119 -2.30 -6.07 0.37
N LEU A 120 -0.97 -5.90 0.33
CA LEU A 120 -0.32 -4.73 -0.27
C LEU A 120 -0.72 -4.57 -1.73
N SER A 121 -0.69 -5.66 -2.52
CA SER A 121 -1.08 -5.61 -3.93
C SER A 121 -2.53 -5.20 -4.11
N LEU A 122 -3.46 -5.77 -3.33
CA LEU A 122 -4.87 -5.40 -3.43
C LEU A 122 -5.13 -3.96 -3.01
N THR A 123 -4.52 -3.53 -1.91
CA THR A 123 -4.64 -2.16 -1.40
C THR A 123 -4.08 -1.15 -2.39
N PHE A 124 -2.96 -1.47 -3.04
CA PHE A 124 -2.35 -0.62 -4.07
C PHE A 124 -3.26 -0.50 -5.29
N ASP A 125 -3.80 -1.62 -5.80
CA ASP A 125 -4.74 -1.61 -6.93
C ASP A 125 -5.96 -0.72 -6.64
N GLU A 126 -6.54 -0.83 -5.44
CA GLU A 126 -7.66 0.01 -5.00
C GLU A 126 -7.29 1.50 -4.91
N LEU A 127 -6.11 1.81 -4.36
CA LEU A 127 -5.62 3.17 -4.23
C LEU A 127 -5.43 3.83 -5.60
N ILE A 128 -4.81 3.14 -6.56
CA ILE A 128 -4.57 3.69 -7.91
C ILE A 128 -5.89 3.97 -8.62
N VAL A 129 -6.90 3.11 -8.46
CA VAL A 129 -8.25 3.37 -9.00
C VAL A 129 -8.86 4.61 -8.34
N LEU A 130 -8.71 4.80 -7.03
CA LEU A 130 -9.19 5.98 -6.34
C LEU A 130 -8.52 7.26 -6.84
N LEU A 131 -7.18 7.28 -6.90
CA LEU A 131 -6.39 8.44 -7.33
C LEU A 131 -6.72 8.88 -8.75
N LYS A 132 -7.01 7.94 -9.66
CA LYS A 132 -7.39 8.23 -11.06
C LYS A 132 -8.80 8.78 -11.23
N ASN A 133 -9.62 8.73 -10.17
CA ASN A 133 -11.00 9.23 -10.17
C ASN A 133 -11.19 10.50 -9.33
N MET A 134 -10.10 11.04 -8.76
CA MET A 134 -10.09 12.33 -8.07
C MET A 134 -10.05 13.48 -9.08
#